data_AF-A0A409XB33-F1
#
_entry.id   AF-A0A409XB33-F1
#
_cell.length_a   1.000
_cell.length_b   1.000
_cell.length_c   1.000
_cell.angle_alpha   90.00
_cell.angle_beta   90.00
_cell.angle_gamma   90.00
#
_symmetry.space_group_name_H-M   'P 1'
#
loop_
_entity.id
_entity.type
_entity.pdbx_description
1 polymer ?
#
loop_
_entity_poly.entity_id
_entity_poly.type
_entity_poly.pdbx_seq_one_letter_code
_entity_poly.pdbx_strand_id
1 'polypeptide(L)'
;EVPLKIRVNPLLSAFLGRLKEPSQLSNTDATAPNTKGGELEPSFSVLDLGTTGLTRNLEQIVEAVDNYRTEEGNLSYLTRQIAREKAKADSYIAKRKEENATRVAQGLAPLPEEDVSRLFKIPAEPSRLESMLLLGQINAYGKSLAGTASTGLVKMYGSQAGQTA
;
A
#
# COMPACT_ATOMS: atom_id res chain seq x y z
N GLU A 1 -7.03 2.15 8.89
CA GLU A 1 -8.27 2.65 8.28
C GLU A 1 -9.23 3.05 9.39
N VAL A 2 -9.87 4.21 9.30
CA VAL A 2 -10.85 4.68 10.29
C VAL A 2 -12.24 4.25 9.81
N PRO A 3 -13.10 3.64 10.65
CA PRO A 3 -14.40 3.17 10.21
C PRO A 3 -15.30 4.35 9.80
N LEU A 4 -15.92 4.23 8.63
CA LEU A 4 -16.90 5.19 8.15
C LEU A 4 -18.19 5.07 8.99
N LYS A 5 -18.63 6.18 9.59
CA LYS A 5 -19.89 6.26 10.34
C LYS A 5 -20.88 7.12 9.58
N ILE A 6 -21.89 6.49 8.99
CA ILE A 6 -22.99 7.21 8.32
C ILE A 6 -23.98 7.67 9.39
N ARG A 7 -24.23 8.99 9.46
CA ARG A 7 -25.25 9.57 10.34
C ARG A 7 -26.46 9.96 9.50
N VAL A 8 -27.63 9.50 9.91
CA VAL A 8 -28.90 9.82 9.24
C VAL A 8 -29.81 10.59 10.20
N ASN A 9 -30.45 11.65 9.69
CA ASN A 9 -31.47 12.41 10.43
C ASN A 9 -32.82 11.68 10.28
N PRO A 10 -33.69 11.66 11.32
CA PRO A 10 -35.06 11.13 11.21
C PRO A 10 -35.82 11.62 9.97
N LEU A 11 -35.67 12.88 9.54
CA LEU A 11 -36.29 13.39 8.31
C LEU A 11 -35.77 12.69 7.04
N LEU A 12 -34.46 12.43 6.97
CA LEU A 12 -33.86 11.70 5.87
C LEU A 12 -34.33 10.24 5.86
N SER A 13 -34.51 9.63 7.05
CA SER A 13 -35.05 8.28 7.15
C SER A 13 -36.52 8.18 6.70
N ALA A 14 -37.36 9.15 7.04
CA ALA A 14 -38.75 9.21 6.59
C ALA A 14 -38.84 9.44 5.07
N PHE A 15 -37.96 10.28 4.53
CA PHE A 15 -37.85 10.51 3.08
C PHE A 15 -37.42 9.25 2.33
N LEU A 16 -36.37 8.55 2.80
CA LEU A 16 -35.94 7.27 2.22
C LEU A 16 -37.02 6.18 2.36
N GLY A 17 -37.78 6.19 3.46
CA GLY A 17 -38.93 5.30 3.64
C GLY A 17 -40.00 5.52 2.57
N ARG A 18 -40.36 6.78 2.33
CA ARG A 18 -41.32 7.15 1.27
C ARG A 18 -40.84 6.79 -0.14
N LEU A 19 -39.53 6.85 -0.40
CA LEU A 19 -38.94 6.41 -1.67
C LEU A 19 -38.87 4.88 -1.83
N LYS A 20 -39.02 4.13 -0.74
CA LYS A 20 -39.05 2.66 -0.76
C LYS A 20 -40.48 2.11 -0.88
N GLU A 21 -41.49 2.88 -0.51
CA GLU A 21 -42.89 2.48 -0.66
C GLU A 21 -43.27 2.41 -2.15
N PRO A 22 -43.83 1.27 -2.63
CA PRO A 22 -44.27 1.16 -4.00
C PRO A 22 -45.41 2.15 -4.22
N SER A 23 -45.27 3.05 -5.20
CA SER A 23 -46.38 3.94 -5.56
C SER A 23 -47.51 3.08 -6.12
N GLN A 24 -48.60 2.91 -5.39
CA GLN A 24 -49.78 2.28 -5.97
C GLN A 24 -50.27 3.16 -7.12
N LEU A 25 -50.09 2.67 -8.34
CA LEU A 25 -50.66 3.23 -9.55
C LEU A 25 -52.19 3.20 -9.42
N SER A 26 -52.80 4.28 -8.95
CA SER A 26 -54.21 4.55 -9.24
C SER A 26 -54.27 4.93 -10.71
N ASN A 27 -54.81 4.03 -11.54
CA ASN A 27 -55.25 4.34 -12.90
C ASN A 27 -56.23 5.51 -12.87
N THR A 28 -55.75 6.74 -13.08
CA THR A 28 -56.57 7.87 -13.48
C THR A 28 -55.81 8.70 -14.50
N ASP A 29 -56.24 8.53 -15.75
CA ASP A 29 -56.16 9.39 -16.93
C ASP A 29 -54.89 10.19 -17.25
N ALA A 30 -54.54 10.08 -18.53
CA ALA A 30 -53.45 10.70 -19.24
C ALA A 30 -53.31 12.21 -18.98
N THR A 31 -52.09 12.64 -18.62
CA THR A 31 -51.21 13.55 -19.38
C THR A 31 -50.18 14.13 -18.41
N ALA A 32 -49.11 13.39 -18.13
CA ALA A 32 -47.91 13.92 -17.48
C ALA A 32 -46.68 13.21 -18.07
N PRO A 33 -45.57 13.93 -18.34
CA PRO A 33 -44.40 13.33 -18.94
C PRO A 33 -43.86 12.24 -18.00
N ASN A 34 -43.70 11.05 -18.55
CA ASN A 34 -43.04 9.87 -17.97
C ASN A 34 -41.74 10.26 -17.27
N THR A 35 -41.84 10.69 -16.02
CA THR A 35 -40.73 10.71 -15.07
C THR A 35 -40.99 9.50 -14.19
N LYS A 36 -40.43 8.36 -14.60
CA LYS A 36 -40.22 7.21 -13.71
C LYS A 36 -39.20 7.62 -12.64
N GLY A 37 -39.56 8.57 -11.79
CA GLY A 37 -38.71 9.17 -10.77
C GLY A 37 -39.37 8.97 -9.42
N GLY A 38 -38.99 7.90 -8.72
CA GLY A 38 -39.46 7.71 -7.35
C GLY A 38 -39.21 6.34 -6.75
N GLU A 39 -39.08 5.29 -7.55
CA GLU A 39 -38.79 3.95 -7.06
C GLU A 39 -37.29 3.67 -7.07
N LEU A 40 -36.73 3.42 -5.89
CA LEU A 40 -35.43 2.76 -5.76
C LEU A 40 -35.59 1.30 -6.18
N GLU A 41 -35.49 1.00 -7.48
CA GLU A 41 -35.48 -0.39 -7.94
C GLU A 41 -34.33 -1.16 -7.27
N PRO A 42 -34.57 -2.40 -6.81
CA PRO A 42 -33.52 -3.20 -6.18
C PRO A 42 -32.40 -3.48 -7.20
N SER A 43 -31.19 -3.00 -6.92
CA SER A 43 -30.03 -3.29 -7.74
C SER A 43 -29.46 -4.67 -7.41
N PHE A 44 -29.49 -5.61 -8.35
CA PHE A 44 -28.89 -6.94 -8.19
C PHE A 44 -27.42 -7.03 -8.63
N SER A 45 -26.81 -5.91 -9.05
CA SER A 45 -25.41 -5.86 -9.50
C SER A 45 -24.42 -6.35 -8.42
N VAL A 46 -24.76 -6.18 -7.14
CA VAL A 46 -23.92 -6.69 -6.04
C VAL A 46 -23.87 -8.23 -6.03
N LEU A 47 -24.87 -8.92 -6.55
CA LEU A 47 -24.92 -10.39 -6.64
C LEU A 47 -24.29 -10.94 -7.91
N ASP A 48 -23.80 -10.08 -8.81
CA ASP A 48 -23.10 -10.53 -10.01
C ASP A 48 -21.90 -11.40 -9.63
N LEU A 49 -21.84 -12.59 -10.25
CA LEU A 49 -20.78 -13.58 -10.09
C LEU A 49 -19.52 -13.23 -10.88
N GLY A 50 -19.59 -12.23 -11.77
CA GLY A 50 -18.44 -11.75 -12.53
C GLY A 50 -17.26 -11.39 -11.62
N THR A 51 -16.10 -11.99 -11.87
CA THR A 51 -14.83 -11.74 -11.14
C THR A 51 -14.13 -10.45 -11.59
N THR A 52 -14.91 -9.41 -11.88
CA THR A 52 -14.40 -8.15 -12.40
C THR A 52 -13.39 -7.53 -11.42
N GLY A 53 -12.18 -7.24 -11.92
CA GLY A 53 -11.12 -6.62 -11.14
C GLY A 53 -10.17 -7.57 -10.37
N LEU A 54 -10.46 -8.87 -10.27
CA LEU A 54 -9.56 -9.82 -9.57
C LEU A 54 -8.25 -10.01 -10.34
N THR A 55 -8.33 -10.26 -11.65
CA THR A 55 -7.16 -10.39 -12.54
C THR A 55 -6.30 -9.14 -12.50
N ARG A 56 -6.94 -7.96 -12.58
CA ARG A 56 -6.25 -6.67 -12.52
C ARG A 56 -5.55 -6.44 -11.17
N ASN A 57 -6.15 -6.86 -10.07
CA ASN A 57 -5.52 -6.76 -8.75
C ASN A 57 -4.27 -7.65 -8.66
N LEU A 58 -4.34 -8.87 -9.22
CA LEU A 58 -3.19 -9.78 -9.28
C LEU A 58 -2.06 -9.21 -10.15
N GLU A 59 -2.38 -8.63 -11.31
CA GLU A 59 -1.39 -7.92 -12.14
C GLU A 59 -0.70 -6.80 -11.36
N GLN A 60 -1.47 -5.98 -10.63
CA GLN A 60 -0.94 -4.88 -9.81
C GLN A 60 -0.04 -5.38 -8.66
N ILE A 61 -0.37 -6.52 -8.06
CA ILE A 61 0.47 -7.14 -7.02
C ILE A 61 1.80 -7.59 -7.62
N VAL A 62 1.79 -8.25 -8.77
CA VAL A 62 3.01 -8.72 -9.44
C VAL A 62 3.90 -7.53 -9.79
N GLU A 63 3.33 -6.48 -10.40
CA GLU A 63 4.06 -5.25 -10.74
C GLU A 63 4.67 -4.59 -9.49
N ALA A 64 3.91 -4.48 -8.39
CA ALA A 64 4.40 -3.89 -7.15
C ALA A 64 5.53 -4.72 -6.51
N VAL A 65 5.49 -6.06 -6.63
CA VAL A 65 6.55 -6.95 -6.14
C VAL A 65 7.82 -6.81 -6.99
N ASP A 66 7.70 -6.70 -8.30
CA ASP A 66 8.83 -6.51 -9.21
C ASP A 66 9.51 -5.15 -9.00
N ASN A 67 8.72 -4.09 -8.77
CA ASN A 67 9.22 -2.78 -8.39
C ASN A 67 9.96 -2.84 -7.04
N TYR A 68 9.41 -3.55 -6.05
CA TYR A 68 10.07 -3.74 -4.76
C TYR A 68 11.41 -4.48 -4.89
N ARG A 69 11.47 -5.54 -5.71
CA ARG A 69 12.70 -6.30 -5.99
C ARG A 69 13.77 -5.45 -6.65
N THR A 70 13.37 -4.58 -7.57
CA THR A 70 14.28 -3.67 -8.27
C THR A 70 14.87 -2.68 -7.27
N GLU A 71 14.06 -2.11 -6.40
CA GLU A 71 14.53 -1.17 -5.39
C GLU A 71 15.40 -1.83 -4.31
N GLU A 72 15.08 -3.06 -3.91
CA GLU A 72 15.96 -3.85 -3.03
C GLU A 72 17.36 -4.04 -3.64
N GLY A 73 17.44 -4.26 -4.96
CA GLY A 73 18.70 -4.32 -5.70
C GLY A 73 19.50 -3.03 -5.61
N ASN A 74 18.85 -1.87 -5.77
CA ASN A 74 19.47 -0.55 -5.66
C ASN A 74 20.01 -0.29 -4.24
N LEU A 75 19.21 -0.58 -3.22
CA LEU A 75 19.61 -0.46 -1.82
C LEU A 75 20.81 -1.35 -1.49
N SER A 76 20.80 -2.59 -1.99
CA SER A 76 21.91 -3.53 -1.81
C SER A 76 23.20 -3.02 -2.44
N TYR A 77 23.12 -2.44 -3.65
CA TYR A 77 24.25 -1.82 -4.33
C TYR A 77 24.84 -0.66 -3.51
N LEU A 78 23.99 0.28 -3.09
CA LEU A 78 24.40 1.44 -2.28
C LEU A 78 24.98 1.01 -0.92
N THR A 79 24.37 0.03 -0.27
CA THR A 79 24.86 -0.53 1.01
C THR A 79 26.26 -1.13 0.85
N ARG A 80 26.51 -1.89 -0.23
CA ARG A 80 27.84 -2.44 -0.53
C ARG A 80 28.85 -1.34 -0.83
N GLN A 81 28.46 -0.27 -1.52
CA GLN A 81 29.32 0.87 -1.78
C GLN A 81 29.72 1.58 -0.47
N ILE A 82 28.75 1.85 0.41
CA ILE A 82 29.00 2.44 1.72
C ILE A 82 29.92 1.55 2.56
N ALA A 83 29.69 0.24 2.59
CA ALA A 83 30.53 -0.71 3.32
C ALA A 83 31.99 -0.69 2.83
N ARG A 84 32.21 -0.60 1.52
CA ARG A 84 33.57 -0.48 0.95
C ARG A 84 34.26 0.81 1.35
N GLU A 85 33.57 1.95 1.28
CA GLU A 85 34.15 3.24 1.66
C GLU A 85 34.41 3.33 3.17
N LYS A 86 33.50 2.81 4.01
CA LYS A 86 33.72 2.67 5.45
C LYS A 86 34.93 1.79 5.77
N ALA A 87 35.05 0.63 5.13
CA ALA A 87 36.20 -0.26 5.34
C ALA A 87 37.54 0.39 4.98
N LYS A 88 37.59 1.21 3.91
CA LYS A 88 38.79 1.99 3.58
C LYS A 88 39.12 3.00 4.67
N ALA A 89 38.13 3.76 5.13
CA ALA A 89 38.31 4.73 6.21
C ALA A 89 38.80 4.06 7.50
N ASP A 90 38.18 2.94 7.89
CA ASP A 90 38.54 2.18 9.08
C ASP A 90 39.97 1.62 8.98
N SER A 91 40.36 1.10 7.80
CA SER A 91 41.72 0.61 7.56
C SER A 91 42.78 1.73 7.66
N TYR A 92 42.43 2.94 7.22
CA TYR A 92 43.31 4.10 7.33
C TYR A 92 43.48 4.54 8.79
N ILE A 93 42.37 4.59 9.55
CA ILE A 93 42.39 4.89 10.99
C ILE A 93 43.25 3.87 11.75
N ALA A 94 43.08 2.57 11.44
CA ALA A 94 43.84 1.50 12.10
C ALA A 94 45.35 1.66 11.88
N LYS A 95 45.79 1.90 10.65
CA LYS A 95 47.21 2.15 10.32
C LYS A 95 47.77 3.37 11.04
N ARG A 96 47.00 4.48 11.09
CA ARG A 96 47.41 5.70 11.79
C ARG A 96 47.54 5.50 13.30
N LYS A 97 46.64 4.72 13.90
CA LYS A 97 46.73 4.36 15.32
C LYS A 97 47.98 3.53 15.63
N GLU A 98 48.32 2.57 14.76
CA GLU A 98 49.54 1.77 14.88
C GLU A 98 50.81 2.63 14.73
N GLU A 99 50.85 3.52 13.75
CA GLU A 99 51.95 4.49 13.58
C GLU A 99 52.09 5.45 14.78
N ASN A 100 50.98 5.91 15.36
CA ASN A 100 51.03 6.77 16.54
C ASN A 100 51.49 5.98 17.78
N ALA A 101 51.07 4.72 17.94
CA ALA A 101 51.52 3.87 19.03
C ALA A 101 53.05 3.62 18.98
N THR A 102 53.60 3.38 17.78
CA THR A 102 55.05 3.20 17.60
C THR A 102 55.83 4.49 17.88
N ARG A 103 55.32 5.66 17.47
CA ARG A 103 55.96 6.96 17.79
C ARG A 103 55.94 7.29 19.27
N VAL A 104 54.84 7.00 19.97
CA VAL A 104 54.74 7.17 21.43
C VAL A 104 55.75 6.28 22.15
N ALA A 105 55.92 5.03 21.70
CA ALA A 105 56.94 4.13 22.25
C ALA A 105 58.39 4.63 22.03
N GLN A 106 58.63 5.40 20.96
CA GLN A 106 59.90 6.05 20.65
C GLN A 106 60.07 7.43 21.35
N GLY A 107 59.09 7.86 22.17
CA GLY A 107 59.14 9.14 22.87
C GLY A 107 58.85 10.37 22.00
N LEU A 108 58.33 10.18 20.78
CA LEU A 108 57.93 11.25 19.87
C LEU A 108 56.46 11.63 20.07
N ALA A 109 56.11 12.89 19.83
CA ALA A 109 54.72 13.35 19.88
C ALA A 109 53.86 12.66 18.79
N PRO A 110 52.62 12.24 19.11
CA PRO A 110 51.73 11.63 18.13
C PRO A 110 51.38 12.60 17.01
N LEU A 111 51.26 12.11 15.77
CA LEU A 111 50.84 12.96 14.67
C LEU A 111 49.37 13.39 14.85
N PRO A 112 49.02 14.62 14.46
CA PRO A 112 47.64 15.08 14.50
C PRO A 112 46.72 14.12 13.75
N GLU A 113 45.57 13.83 14.35
CA GLU A 113 44.48 13.13 13.68
C GLU A 113 43.89 14.08 12.63
N GLU A 114 44.32 13.96 11.37
CA GLU A 114 43.61 14.62 10.26
C GLU A 114 42.16 14.14 10.25
N ASP A 115 41.22 15.06 10.01
CA ASP A 115 39.79 14.76 9.90
C ASP A 115 39.57 13.68 8.83
N VAL A 116 39.43 12.43 9.27
CA VAL A 116 39.19 11.27 8.41
C VAL A 116 37.90 11.44 7.60
N SER A 117 36.97 12.22 8.16
CA SER A 117 35.73 12.71 7.56
C SER A 117 35.95 13.65 6.36
N ARG A 118 37.05 14.41 6.29
CA ARG A 118 37.44 15.20 5.12
C ARG A 118 38.10 14.35 4.03
N LEU A 119 38.80 13.29 4.42
CA LEU A 119 39.55 12.43 3.51
C LEU A 119 38.66 11.37 2.84
N PHE A 120 37.72 10.78 3.58
CA PHE A 120 36.78 9.77 3.09
C PHE A 120 35.35 10.32 3.06
N LYS A 121 34.87 10.61 1.85
CA LYS A 121 33.48 11.02 1.62
C LYS A 121 32.58 9.78 1.60
N ILE A 122 32.16 9.32 2.79
CA ILE A 122 31.21 8.22 2.91
C ILE A 122 29.83 8.71 2.42
N PRO A 123 29.22 8.07 1.40
CA PRO A 123 27.88 8.42 0.96
C PRO A 123 26.86 8.27 2.11
N ALA A 124 25.87 9.16 2.18
CA ALA A 124 24.79 9.04 3.14
C ALA A 124 24.02 7.72 2.96
N GLU A 125 23.44 7.20 4.04
CA GLU A 125 22.61 6.00 3.96
C GLU A 125 21.43 6.24 3.00
N PRO A 126 21.12 5.30 2.10
CA PRO A 126 20.00 5.46 1.19
C PRO A 126 18.66 5.54 1.94
N SER A 127 17.74 6.33 1.39
CA SER A 127 16.38 6.43 1.90
C SER A 127 15.64 5.11 1.73
N ARG A 128 14.93 4.65 2.76
CA ARG A 128 14.08 3.45 2.73
C ARG A 128 12.59 3.75 2.51
N LEU A 129 12.26 5.01 2.25
CA LEU A 129 10.88 5.46 2.09
C LEU A 129 10.19 4.75 0.92
N GLU A 130 10.89 4.64 -0.21
CA GLU A 130 10.34 4.02 -1.42
C GLU A 130 10.01 2.54 -1.20
N SER A 131 10.92 1.78 -0.58
CA SER A 131 10.65 0.39 -0.21
C SER A 131 9.47 0.26 0.75
N MET A 132 9.34 1.16 1.72
CA MET A 132 8.20 1.19 2.64
C MET A 132 6.89 1.49 1.92
N LEU A 133 6.91 2.41 0.94
CA LEU A 133 5.74 2.76 0.14
C LEU A 133 5.28 1.58 -0.72
N LEU A 134 6.21 0.92 -1.41
CA LEU A 134 5.93 -0.26 -2.24
C LEU A 134 5.36 -1.40 -1.40
N LEU A 135 5.91 -1.65 -0.21
CA LEU A 135 5.35 -2.65 0.71
C LEU A 135 3.94 -2.27 1.19
N GLY A 136 3.69 -0.98 1.41
CA GLY A 136 2.35 -0.47 1.71
C GLY A 136 1.35 -0.69 0.58
N GLN A 137 1.77 -0.51 -0.68
CA GLN A 137 0.94 -0.80 -1.86
C GLN A 137 0.62 -2.30 -1.97
N ILE A 138 1.62 -3.17 -1.81
CA ILE A 138 1.42 -4.63 -1.82
C ILE A 138 0.40 -5.04 -0.74
N ASN A 139 0.51 -4.48 0.47
CA ASN A 139 -0.44 -4.74 1.55
C ASN A 139 -1.87 -4.28 1.21
N ALA A 140 -2.01 -3.09 0.63
CA ALA A 140 -3.31 -2.56 0.21
C ALA A 140 -3.98 -3.44 -0.86
N TYR A 141 -3.22 -3.86 -1.88
CA TYR A 141 -3.72 -4.79 -2.90
C TYR A 141 -4.08 -6.15 -2.30
N GLY A 142 -3.25 -6.70 -1.40
CA GLY A 142 -3.54 -7.95 -0.70
C GLY A 142 -4.86 -7.90 0.08
N LYS A 143 -5.14 -6.80 0.79
CA LYS A 143 -6.43 -6.59 1.47
C LYS A 143 -7.60 -6.50 0.50
N SER A 144 -7.43 -5.75 -0.59
CA SER A 144 -8.46 -5.62 -1.63
C SER A 144 -8.78 -6.98 -2.25
N LEU A 145 -7.75 -7.78 -2.56
CA LEU A 145 -7.89 -9.12 -3.10
C LEU A 145 -8.64 -10.05 -2.14
N ALA A 146 -8.29 -10.02 -0.84
CA ALA A 146 -8.99 -10.80 0.18
C ALA A 146 -10.48 -10.41 0.29
N GLY A 147 -10.80 -9.12 0.20
CA GLY A 147 -12.17 -8.61 0.16
C GLY A 147 -12.95 -9.10 -1.07
N THR A 148 -12.37 -8.98 -2.26
CA THR A 148 -13.00 -9.44 -3.51
C THR A 148 -13.16 -10.96 -3.55
N ALA A 149 -12.16 -11.72 -3.11
CA ALA A 149 -12.23 -13.19 -3.10
C ALA A 149 -13.27 -13.71 -2.09
N SER A 150 -13.30 -13.15 -0.87
CA SER A 150 -14.27 -13.54 0.15
C SER A 150 -15.71 -13.26 -0.28
N THR A 151 -15.97 -12.08 -0.85
CA THR A 151 -17.30 -11.75 -1.39
C THR A 151 -17.68 -12.65 -2.57
N GLY A 152 -16.74 -12.97 -3.47
CA GLY A 152 -16.96 -13.92 -4.56
C GLY A 152 -17.35 -15.32 -4.08
N LEU A 153 -16.66 -15.85 -3.06
CA LEU A 153 -17.00 -17.15 -2.46
C LEU A 153 -18.40 -17.15 -1.84
N VAL A 154 -18.76 -16.10 -1.10
CA VAL A 154 -20.10 -15.98 -0.49
C VAL A 154 -21.19 -16.00 -1.56
N LYS A 155 -21.00 -15.27 -2.67
CA LYS A 155 -21.95 -15.27 -3.79
C LYS A 155 -22.07 -16.65 -4.43
N MET A 156 -20.94 -17.33 -4.67
CA MET A 156 -20.92 -18.67 -5.28
C MET A 156 -21.68 -19.68 -4.41
N TYR A 157 -21.36 -19.77 -3.11
CA TYR A 157 -22.04 -20.68 -2.20
C TYR A 157 -23.52 -20.33 -2.03
N GLY A 158 -23.88 -19.04 -2.01
CA GLY A 158 -25.27 -18.60 -2.00
C GLY A 158 -26.03 -19.06 -3.25
N SER A 159 -25.42 -18.94 -4.43
CA SER A 159 -26.01 -19.39 -5.68
C SER A 159 -26.18 -20.92 -5.74
N GLN A 160 -25.19 -21.68 -5.24
CA GLN A 160 -25.27 -23.14 -5.16
C GLN A 160 -26.40 -23.59 -4.22
N ALA A 161 -26.51 -23.00 -3.03
CA ALA A 161 -27.57 -23.33 -2.08
C ALA A 161 -28.97 -23.05 -2.68
N GLY A 162 -29.11 -21.91 -3.37
CA GLY A 162 -30.35 -21.54 -4.07
C GLY A 162 -30.68 -22.44 -5.27
N GLN A 163 -29.69 -23.07 -5.90
CA GLN A 163 -29.91 -24.02 -7.01
C GLN A 163 -30.37 -25.40 -6.51
N THR A 164 -29.98 -25.79 -5.30
CA THR A 164 -30.32 -27.10 -4.70
C THR A 164 -31.62 -27.12 -3.91
N ALA A 165 -32.24 -25.96 -3.67
CA ALA A 165 -33.51 -25.79 -2.96
C ALA A 165 -34.69 -25.72 -3.94
#